data_AF-A0A067SH15-F1
#
_entry.id   AF-A0A067SH15-F1
#
_cell.length_a   1.000
_cell.length_b   1.000
_cell.length_c   1.000
_cell.angle_alpha   90.00
_cell.angle_beta   90.00
_cell.angle_gamma   90.00
#
_symmetry.space_group_name_H-M   'P 1'
#
loop_
_entity.id
_entity.type
_entity.pdbx_description
1 polymer ?
#
loop_
_entity_poly.entity_id
_entity_poly.type
_entity_poly.pdbx_seq_one_letter_code
_entity_poly.pdbx_strand_id
1 'polypeptide(L)'
;MEHFFSDLKSTPMDGIFKKQSTSKAHCSIIAPLVQNVGSQSHKAVSEAKVWRNEIDHSQRAVWWHATDYSGQEPPDRLRVLNGELHLKPDMTPTSAIVTFRLNYSVILLPFNTPGFKVEGRTPFLEQAITIVTSFAPGPRPRVTTPADYTPDVKMDAEELQTNGEFSNGFY
;
A
#
# COMPACT_ATOMS: atom_id res chain seq x y z
N MET A 1 -56.00 20.65 27.30
CA MET A 1 -56.79 21.10 26.14
C MET A 1 -55.85 21.03 24.95
N GLU A 2 -55.54 19.82 24.49
CA GLU A 2 -56.34 18.98 23.58
C GLU A 2 -56.00 19.24 22.10
N HIS A 3 -55.51 18.16 21.47
CA HIS A 3 -55.54 17.80 20.05
C HIS A 3 -54.73 18.62 19.03
N PHE A 4 -53.77 17.96 18.37
CA PHE A 4 -53.90 17.53 16.96
C PHE A 4 -52.70 16.64 16.58
N PHE A 5 -52.83 15.34 16.82
CA PHE A 5 -52.05 14.31 16.13
C PHE A 5 -52.88 13.94 14.88
N SER A 6 -52.41 14.29 13.70
CA SER A 6 -53.02 13.85 12.45
C SER A 6 -52.43 12.51 12.03
N ASP A 7 -53.27 11.49 12.16
CA ASP A 7 -53.11 10.13 11.64
C ASP A 7 -52.77 10.12 10.14
N LEU A 8 -51.57 9.65 9.80
CA LEU A 8 -51.24 9.15 8.46
C LEU A 8 -51.43 7.63 8.49
N LYS A 9 -52.61 7.20 8.05
CA LYS A 9 -52.93 5.79 7.79
C LYS A 9 -51.96 5.23 6.73
N SER A 10 -50.99 4.46 7.20
CA SER A 10 -50.18 3.57 6.37
C SER A 10 -51.07 2.48 5.77
N THR A 11 -51.33 2.55 4.47
CA THR A 11 -51.90 1.44 3.69
C THR A 11 -50.87 0.31 3.58
N PRO A 12 -51.21 -0.95 3.92
CA PRO A 12 -50.33 -2.07 3.65
C PRO A 12 -50.31 -2.31 2.13
N MET A 13 -49.20 -1.95 1.49
CA MET A 13 -48.88 -2.47 0.17
C MET A 13 -48.42 -3.92 0.36
N ASP A 14 -49.32 -4.87 0.15
CA ASP A 14 -49.00 -6.28 -0.09
C ASP A 14 -48.30 -6.42 -1.44
N GLY A 15 -47.12 -5.81 -1.54
CA GLY A 15 -46.17 -6.06 -2.59
C GLY A 15 -45.51 -7.39 -2.28
N ILE A 16 -45.92 -8.44 -3.00
CA ILE A 16 -45.22 -9.72 -3.07
C ILE A 16 -43.78 -9.43 -3.48
N PHE A 17 -42.91 -9.23 -2.49
CA PHE A 17 -41.48 -9.15 -2.67
C PHE A 17 -41.01 -10.57 -2.98
N LYS A 18 -41.05 -10.93 -4.26
CA LYS A 18 -40.34 -12.11 -4.75
C LYS A 18 -38.89 -11.90 -4.34
N LYS A 19 -38.43 -12.66 -3.34
CA LYS A 19 -37.00 -12.85 -3.05
C LYS A 19 -36.37 -13.34 -4.35
N GLN A 20 -35.85 -12.40 -5.16
CA GLN A 20 -35.02 -12.76 -6.28
C GLN A 20 -33.82 -13.48 -5.65
N SER A 21 -33.71 -14.76 -5.96
CA SER A 21 -32.54 -15.57 -5.68
C SER A 21 -31.33 -14.78 -6.16
N THR A 22 -30.57 -14.23 -5.23
CA THR A 22 -29.34 -13.50 -5.53
C THR A 22 -28.34 -14.54 -6.00
N SER A 23 -28.37 -14.83 -7.30
CA SER A 23 -27.23 -15.33 -8.03
C SER A 23 -26.03 -14.49 -7.56
N LYS A 24 -25.08 -15.14 -6.90
CA LYS A 24 -23.84 -14.54 -6.40
C LYS A 24 -23.04 -14.11 -7.64
N ALA A 25 -23.37 -12.94 -8.19
CA ALA A 25 -22.60 -12.33 -9.24
C ALA A 25 -21.23 -12.01 -8.66
N HIS A 26 -20.23 -12.82 -9.00
CA HIS A 26 -18.88 -12.67 -8.50
C HIS A 26 -18.23 -11.46 -9.21
N CYS A 27 -18.47 -10.27 -8.68
CA CYS A 27 -17.84 -9.05 -9.13
C CYS A 27 -16.32 -9.14 -8.87
N SER A 28 -15.52 -8.99 -9.93
CA SER A 28 -14.07 -8.95 -9.83
C SER A 28 -13.57 -7.52 -9.83
N ILE A 29 -13.20 -6.99 -8.68
CA ILE A 29 -12.40 -5.76 -8.62
C ILE A 29 -10.94 -6.17 -8.64
N ILE A 30 -10.18 -5.64 -9.59
CA ILE A 30 -8.74 -5.89 -9.73
C ILE A 30 -8.02 -4.61 -9.32
N ALA A 31 -7.16 -4.72 -8.30
CA ALA A 31 -6.29 -3.65 -7.85
C ALA A 31 -4.83 -4.11 -7.95
N PRO A 32 -4.17 -3.96 -9.12
CA PRO A 32 -2.77 -4.32 -9.24
C PRO A 32 -1.88 -3.40 -8.40
N LEU A 33 -0.82 -3.99 -7.87
CA LEU A 33 0.33 -3.24 -7.38
C LEU A 33 1.23 -2.86 -8.56
N VAL A 34 1.72 -1.63 -8.60
CA VAL A 34 2.71 -1.20 -9.57
C VAL A 34 4.01 -0.89 -8.85
N GLN A 35 5.10 -1.49 -9.34
CA GLN A 35 6.45 -1.30 -8.83
C GLN A 35 7.19 -0.31 -9.72
N ASN A 36 7.61 0.81 -9.15
CA ASN A 36 8.34 1.84 -9.87
C ASN A 36 9.81 1.80 -9.46
N VAL A 37 10.67 1.40 -10.40
CA VAL A 37 12.11 1.30 -10.22
C VAL A 37 12.78 2.47 -10.95
N GLY A 38 13.36 3.39 -10.20
CA GLY A 38 14.06 4.55 -10.73
C GLY A 38 15.55 4.50 -10.44
N SER A 39 16.35 4.92 -11.40
CA SER A 39 17.73 5.35 -11.16
C SER A 39 17.89 6.82 -11.53
N GLN A 40 18.54 7.59 -10.66
CA GLN A 40 18.89 8.99 -10.89
C GLN A 40 20.36 9.05 -11.30
N SER A 41 20.64 9.46 -12.54
CA SER A 41 22.01 9.74 -12.96
C SER A 41 22.48 11.07 -12.35
N HIS A 42 23.66 11.09 -11.72
CA HIS A 42 24.24 12.31 -11.12
C HIS A 42 24.81 13.30 -12.14
N LYS A 43 24.67 13.06 -13.46
CA LYS A 43 25.12 14.03 -14.46
C LYS A 43 24.18 15.23 -14.47
N ALA A 44 24.67 16.33 -13.91
CA ALA A 44 24.03 17.64 -13.84
C ALA A 44 23.94 18.31 -15.22
N VAL A 45 23.16 17.74 -16.15
CA VAL A 45 22.65 18.45 -17.34
C VAL A 45 21.32 17.78 -17.70
N SER A 46 20.21 18.34 -17.22
CA SER A 46 18.83 18.25 -17.73
C SER A 46 18.34 16.96 -18.46
N GLU A 47 18.88 15.79 -18.17
CA GLU A 47 18.42 14.53 -18.77
C GLU A 47 17.28 13.97 -17.93
N ALA A 48 16.17 13.70 -18.61
CA ALA A 48 14.93 13.23 -18.02
C ALA A 48 15.18 12.00 -17.13
N LYS A 49 14.61 12.04 -15.93
CA LYS A 49 14.62 10.92 -14.98
C LYS A 49 13.93 9.72 -15.62
N VAL A 50 14.70 8.72 -16.06
CA VAL A 50 14.16 7.50 -16.67
C VAL A 50 13.68 6.57 -15.57
N TRP A 51 12.38 6.63 -15.27
CA TRP A 51 11.72 5.62 -14.44
C TRP A 51 11.41 4.40 -15.29
N ARG A 52 11.80 3.21 -14.82
CA ARG A 52 11.27 1.96 -15.35
C ARG A 52 10.10 1.54 -14.45
N ASN A 53 8.94 1.44 -15.06
CA ASN A 53 7.76 0.93 -14.37
C ASN A 53 7.69 -0.56 -14.67
N GLU A 54 7.78 -1.38 -13.63
CA GLU A 54 7.55 -2.81 -13.70
C GLU A 54 6.18 -3.07 -13.07
N ILE A 55 5.26 -3.59 -13.87
CA ILE A 55 3.95 -3.96 -13.37
C ILE A 55 4.11 -5.36 -12.78
N ASP A 56 4.26 -5.43 -11.47
CA ASP A 56 4.20 -6.71 -10.79
C ASP A 56 2.74 -7.12 -10.55
N HIS A 57 2.34 -8.26 -11.09
CA HIS A 57 1.03 -8.82 -10.81
C HIS A 57 1.04 -9.41 -9.40
N SER A 58 0.85 -8.55 -8.39
CA SER A 58 0.42 -8.96 -7.05
C SER A 58 -0.83 -9.82 -7.15
N GLN A 59 -1.07 -10.65 -6.13
CA GLN A 59 -2.27 -11.46 -6.11
C GLN A 59 -3.52 -10.58 -6.18
N ARG A 60 -4.60 -11.13 -6.72
CA ARG A 60 -5.87 -10.43 -6.85
C ARG A 60 -6.37 -10.02 -5.46
N ALA A 61 -6.67 -8.74 -5.28
CA ALA A 61 -7.28 -8.25 -4.05
C ALA A 61 -8.64 -8.92 -3.80
N VAL A 62 -8.89 -9.28 -2.55
CA VAL A 62 -10.17 -9.79 -2.06
C VAL A 62 -10.96 -8.62 -1.50
N TRP A 63 -12.22 -8.50 -1.88
CA TRP A 63 -13.10 -7.40 -1.45
C TRP A 63 -14.35 -7.96 -0.78
N TRP A 64 -14.78 -7.34 0.31
CA TRP A 64 -16.01 -7.68 1.02
C TRP A 64 -16.74 -6.43 1.49
N HIS A 65 -18.03 -6.59 1.81
CA HIS A 65 -18.82 -5.51 2.38
C HIS A 65 -18.22 -5.07 3.71
N ALA A 66 -18.03 -3.77 3.91
CA ALA A 66 -17.67 -3.25 5.22
C ALA A 66 -18.79 -3.60 6.21
N THR A 67 -18.46 -4.37 7.25
CA THR A 67 -19.36 -4.75 8.35
C THR A 67 -19.21 -3.80 9.53
N ASP A 68 -18.08 -3.11 9.61
CA ASP A 68 -17.65 -2.35 10.77
C ASP A 68 -18.14 -0.91 10.63
N TYR A 69 -19.46 -0.75 10.72
CA TYR A 69 -20.02 0.55 11.00
C TYR A 69 -20.10 0.68 12.51
N SER A 70 -19.56 1.76 13.07
CA SER A 70 -19.60 2.10 14.50
C SER A 70 -21.01 2.48 14.97
N GLY A 71 -22.01 1.63 14.69
CA GLY A 71 -23.42 1.83 14.99
C GLY A 71 -24.17 2.82 14.10
N GLN A 72 -23.53 3.43 13.09
CA GLN A 72 -24.21 4.29 12.12
C GLN A 72 -24.29 3.59 10.76
N GLU A 73 -25.50 3.26 10.31
CA GLU A 73 -25.66 2.79 8.94
C GLU A 73 -25.09 3.82 7.95
N PRO A 74 -24.35 3.36 6.93
CA PRO A 74 -23.93 4.24 5.86
C PRO A 74 -25.19 4.84 5.20
N PRO A 75 -25.12 6.08 4.69
CA PRO A 75 -26.21 6.65 3.91
C PRO A 75 -26.66 5.67 2.81
N ASP A 76 -27.97 5.53 2.56
CA ASP A 76 -28.61 4.59 1.61
C ASP A 76 -27.99 4.52 0.19
N ARG A 77 -27.12 5.48 -0.16
CA ARG A 77 -26.50 5.62 -1.48
C ARG A 77 -25.00 5.32 -1.49
N LEU A 78 -24.37 5.06 -0.35
CA LEU A 78 -22.94 4.78 -0.26
C LEU A 78 -22.71 3.29 -0.02
N ARG A 79 -21.91 2.67 -0.89
CA ARG A 79 -21.42 1.31 -0.71
C ARG A 79 -19.96 1.38 -0.30
N VAL A 80 -19.66 0.84 0.88
CA VAL A 80 -18.29 0.75 1.39
C VAL A 80 -17.83 -0.69 1.29
N LEU A 81 -16.64 -0.88 0.73
CA LEU A 81 -15.99 -2.18 0.62
C LEU A 81 -14.67 -2.12 1.37
N ASN A 82 -14.42 -3.16 2.16
CA ASN A 82 -13.09 -3.45 2.69
C ASN A 82 -12.37 -4.35 1.69
N GLY A 83 -11.05 -4.20 1.62
CA GLY A 83 -10.22 -4.96 0.70
C GLY A 83 -8.91 -5.40 1.35
N GLU A 84 -8.44 -6.56 0.93
CA GLU A 84 -7.14 -7.10 1.31
C GLU A 84 -6.35 -7.46 0.06
N LEU A 85 -5.09 -7.02 0.03
CA LEU A 85 -4.16 -7.28 -1.06
C LEU A 85 -3.01 -8.14 -0.53
N HIS A 86 -2.90 -9.36 -1.06
CA HIS A 86 -1.80 -10.26 -0.72
C HIS A 86 -0.56 -9.90 -1.52
N LEU A 87 0.47 -9.48 -0.79
CA LEU A 87 1.78 -9.17 -1.33
C LEU A 87 2.61 -10.45 -1.47
N LYS A 88 3.53 -10.48 -2.44
CA LYS A 88 4.46 -11.60 -2.56
C LYS A 88 5.47 -11.58 -1.39
N PRO A 89 5.83 -12.75 -0.83
CA PRO A 89 6.70 -12.82 0.34
C PRO A 89 8.15 -12.40 0.06
N ASP A 90 8.58 -12.48 -1.19
CA ASP A 90 9.91 -12.10 -1.69
C ASP A 90 9.99 -10.64 -2.18
N MET A 91 8.95 -9.85 -1.92
CA MET A 91 8.93 -8.47 -2.39
C MET A 91 9.91 -7.61 -1.61
N THR A 92 10.68 -6.82 -2.35
CA THR A 92 11.66 -5.91 -1.78
C THR A 92 10.98 -4.73 -1.07
N PRO A 93 11.48 -4.30 0.09
CA PRO A 93 10.92 -3.14 0.77
C PRO A 93 11.18 -1.86 -0.03
N THR A 94 10.34 -0.86 0.21
CA THR A 94 10.56 0.50 -0.30
C THR A 94 11.93 0.99 0.18
N SER A 95 12.77 1.39 -0.76
CA SER A 95 14.15 1.78 -0.48
C SER A 95 14.60 2.91 -1.39
N ALA A 96 15.51 3.74 -0.85
CA ALA A 96 16.16 4.80 -1.58
C ALA A 96 17.63 4.82 -1.17
N ILE A 97 18.53 4.47 -2.10
CA ILE A 97 19.96 4.33 -1.86
C ILE A 97 20.70 5.10 -2.96
N VAL A 98 21.31 6.23 -2.60
CA VAL A 98 22.07 7.10 -3.50
C VAL A 98 21.26 7.46 -4.75
N THR A 99 21.51 6.76 -5.86
CA THR A 99 20.84 6.95 -7.15
C THR A 99 19.66 6.03 -7.37
N PHE A 100 19.53 4.95 -6.60
CA PHE A 100 18.49 3.95 -6.78
C PHE A 100 17.30 4.25 -5.89
N ARG A 101 16.09 4.18 -6.44
CA ARG A 101 14.85 4.32 -5.68
C ARG A 101 13.80 3.34 -6.15
N LEU A 102 13.21 2.65 -5.18
CA LEU A 102 12.14 1.68 -5.35
C LEU A 102 10.90 2.18 -4.61
N ASN A 103 9.84 2.49 -5.35
CA ASN A 103 8.55 2.92 -4.78
C ASN A 103 7.42 2.03 -5.29
N TYR A 104 6.32 1.99 -4.54
CA TYR A 104 5.15 1.20 -4.86
C TYR A 104 3.90 2.08 -4.91
N SER A 105 2.94 1.68 -5.74
CA SER A 105 1.63 2.33 -5.83
C SER A 105 0.55 1.30 -6.08
N VAL A 106 -0.56 1.42 -5.37
CA VAL A 106 -1.77 0.60 -5.59
C VAL A 106 -2.63 1.34 -6.60
N ILE A 107 -2.99 0.66 -7.68
CA ILE A 107 -3.81 1.25 -8.74
C ILE A 107 -5.16 0.54 -8.77
N LEU A 108 -6.24 1.31 -8.76
CA LEU A 108 -7.58 0.80 -9.01
C LEU A 108 -7.92 0.97 -10.49
N LEU A 109 -7.94 -0.16 -11.21
CA LEU A 109 -8.27 -0.15 -12.63
C LEU A 109 -9.79 -0.18 -12.87
N PRO A 110 -10.25 0.30 -14.03
CA PRO A 110 -11.62 0.08 -14.47
C PRO A 110 -12.01 -1.39 -14.40
N PHE A 111 -13.13 -1.65 -13.73
CA PHE A 111 -13.68 -2.99 -13.55
C PHE A 111 -15.09 -3.08 -14.14
N ASN A 112 -15.48 -4.28 -14.57
CA ASN A 112 -16.78 -4.53 -15.18
C ASN A 112 -17.69 -5.24 -14.18
N THR A 113 -18.85 -4.65 -13.89
CA THR A 113 -19.86 -5.28 -13.03
C THR A 113 -21.25 -5.11 -13.65
N PRO A 114 -22.19 -6.03 -13.38
CA PRO A 114 -23.57 -5.88 -13.83
C PRO A 114 -24.15 -4.53 -13.40
N GLY A 115 -24.59 -3.72 -14.35
CA GLY A 115 -25.17 -2.39 -14.09
C GLY A 115 -24.14 -1.26 -13.90
N PHE A 116 -22.84 -1.53 -14.02
CA PHE A 116 -21.79 -0.51 -13.98
C PHE A 116 -20.80 -0.72 -15.13
N LYS A 117 -20.86 0.17 -16.12
CA LYS A 117 -19.93 0.20 -17.25
C LYS A 117 -19.13 1.49 -17.18
N VAL A 118 -17.82 1.36 -17.22
CA VAL A 118 -16.90 2.49 -17.20
C VAL A 118 -16.38 2.69 -18.60
N GLU A 119 -16.40 3.94 -19.06
CA GLU A 119 -15.76 4.34 -20.31
C GLU A 119 -14.33 4.81 -20.04
N GLY A 120 -13.35 4.21 -20.72
CA GLY A 120 -11.94 4.58 -20.60
C GLY A 120 -11.06 3.46 -20.03
N ARG A 121 -9.74 3.63 -20.21
CA ARG A 121 -8.69 2.74 -19.69
C ARG A 121 -7.85 3.41 -18.59
N THR A 122 -8.21 4.62 -18.20
CA THR A 122 -7.49 5.38 -17.19
C THR A 122 -7.76 4.78 -15.81
N PRO A 123 -6.73 4.68 -14.95
CA PRO A 123 -6.93 4.24 -13.57
C PRO A 123 -7.86 5.20 -12.83
N PHE A 124 -8.72 4.67 -11.96
CA PHE A 124 -9.60 5.48 -11.12
C PHE A 124 -8.88 6.11 -9.96
N LEU A 125 -7.94 5.37 -9.39
CA LEU A 125 -7.22 5.76 -8.21
C LEU A 125 -5.81 5.20 -8.33
N GLU A 126 -4.83 6.02 -7.98
CA GLU A 126 -3.46 5.61 -7.76
C GLU A 126 -3.06 6.14 -6.40
N GLN A 127 -2.65 5.23 -5.52
CA GLN A 127 -2.25 5.55 -4.16
C GLN A 127 -0.83 5.05 -3.93
N ALA A 128 0.10 5.97 -3.71
CA ALA A 128 1.46 5.62 -3.31
C ALA A 128 1.43 4.95 -1.93
N ILE A 129 2.20 3.86 -1.78
CA ILE A 129 2.32 3.10 -0.55
C ILE A 129 3.79 2.84 -0.19
N THR A 130 4.05 2.65 1.10
CA THR A 130 5.36 2.30 1.63
C THR A 130 5.33 0.87 2.14
N ILE A 131 6.25 0.06 1.64
CA ILE A 131 6.39 -1.35 2.00
C ILE A 131 7.61 -1.49 2.90
N VAL A 132 7.43 -2.04 4.09
CA VAL A 132 8.47 -2.18 5.10
C VAL A 132 8.59 -3.62 5.56
N THR A 133 9.78 -4.00 6.02
CA THR A 133 10.00 -5.27 6.71
C THR A 133 9.73 -5.08 8.20
N SER A 134 8.77 -5.82 8.75
CA SER A 134 8.54 -5.88 10.20
C SER A 134 9.02 -7.21 10.77
N PHE A 135 9.73 -7.18 11.89
CA PHE A 135 10.00 -8.40 12.65
C PHE A 135 8.69 -8.95 13.24
N ALA A 136 8.54 -10.27 13.21
CA ALA A 136 7.47 -10.93 13.94
C ALA A 136 7.57 -10.61 15.45
N PRO A 137 6.44 -10.61 16.19
CA PRO A 137 6.48 -10.49 17.65
C PRO A 137 7.36 -11.59 18.27
N GLY A 138 8.31 -11.20 19.12
CA GLY A 138 9.22 -12.14 19.77
C GLY A 138 10.62 -11.56 20.06
N PRO A 139 11.56 -12.40 20.53
CA PRO A 139 12.95 -12.01 20.73
C PRO A 139 13.55 -11.45 19.44
N ARG A 140 14.04 -10.22 19.49
CA ARG A 140 14.65 -9.57 18.32
C ARG A 140 16.12 -9.98 18.18
N PRO A 141 16.60 -10.23 16.95
CA PRO A 141 18.02 -10.37 16.70
C PRO A 141 18.76 -9.16 17.26
N ARG A 142 19.77 -9.39 18.10
CA ARG A 142 20.70 -8.33 18.48
C ARG A 142 21.59 -8.06 17.29
N VAL A 143 21.54 -6.82 16.80
CA VAL A 143 22.45 -6.34 15.78
C VAL A 143 23.87 -6.44 16.33
N THR A 144 24.68 -7.32 15.74
CA THR A 144 26.11 -7.47 16.05
C THR A 144 26.99 -6.72 15.07
N THR A 145 26.42 -5.84 14.22
CA THR A 145 27.26 -5.01 13.37
C THR A 145 28.23 -4.24 14.27
N PRO A 146 29.53 -4.27 13.96
CA PRO A 146 30.53 -3.54 14.71
C PRO A 146 30.08 -2.09 14.90
N ALA A 147 30.40 -1.51 16.06
CA ALA A 147 30.13 -0.12 16.33
C ALA A 147 30.57 0.74 15.14
N ASP A 148 29.73 1.71 14.80
CA ASP A 148 30.00 2.68 13.75
C ASP A 148 31.40 3.26 14.01
N TYR A 149 32.37 2.95 13.15
CA TYR A 149 33.71 3.52 13.22
C TYR A 149 33.67 4.95 12.67
N THR A 150 32.81 5.79 13.23
CA THR A 150 33.03 7.24 13.16
C THR A 150 34.11 7.53 14.19
N PRO A 151 35.35 7.86 13.79
CA PRO A 151 36.33 8.30 14.77
C PRO A 151 35.77 9.54 15.46
N ASP A 152 35.58 9.46 16.78
CA ASP A 152 35.10 10.58 17.62
C ASP A 152 36.04 11.80 17.54
N VAL A 153 37.24 11.61 17.00
CA VAL A 153 38.27 12.63 16.90
C VAL A 153 38.53 12.93 15.43
N LYS A 154 38.26 14.18 15.03
CA LYS A 154 38.88 14.79 13.84
C LYS A 154 40.35 14.97 14.15
N MET A 155 41.15 13.91 14.04
CA MET A 155 42.60 14.06 14.08
C MET A 155 43.03 14.58 12.72
N ASP A 156 43.80 15.67 12.73
CA ASP A 156 44.41 16.21 11.52
C ASP A 156 45.29 15.13 10.89
N ALA A 157 45.23 15.00 9.57
CA ALA A 157 45.85 13.90 8.82
C ALA A 157 47.38 13.75 9.05
N GLU A 158 48.03 14.76 9.63
CA GLU A 158 49.44 14.74 9.98
C GLU A 158 49.77 13.88 11.22
N GLU A 159 48.81 13.62 12.11
CA GLU A 159 49.03 12.85 13.35
C GLU A 159 48.84 11.33 13.15
N LEU A 160 48.34 10.90 11.99
CA LEU A 160 48.14 9.48 11.63
C LEU A 160 49.38 8.80 11.02
N GLN A 161 50.54 9.47 11.01
CA GLN A 161 51.80 8.78 10.71
C GLN A 161 52.19 7.89 11.89
N THR A 162 51.62 6.69 11.93
CA THR A 162 52.02 5.66 12.87
C THR A 162 53.43 5.19 12.54
N ASN A 163 54.29 5.15 13.55
CA ASN A 163 55.73 4.90 13.47
C ASN A 163 56.08 3.43 13.15
N GLY A 164 55.31 2.75 12.30
CA GLY A 164 55.69 1.44 11.76
C GLY A 164 55.64 0.26 12.73
N GLU A 165 54.94 0.34 13.87
CA GLU A 165 54.70 -0.83 14.72
C GLU A 165 53.39 -1.53 14.36
N PHE A 166 53.44 -2.38 13.32
CA PHE A 166 52.43 -3.40 13.13
C PHE A 166 52.68 -4.53 14.13
N SER A 167 51.73 -4.71 15.05
CA SER A 167 51.66 -5.85 15.96
C SER A 167 51.60 -7.17 15.17
N ASN A 168 52.69 -7.94 15.22
CA ASN A 168 52.71 -9.34 14.80
C ASN A 168 52.05 -10.18 15.90
N GLY A 169 50.80 -10.59 15.73
CA GLY A 169 50.25 -11.61 16.61
C GLY A 169 48.76 -11.85 16.52
N PHE A 170 48.34 -12.60 15.49
CA PHE A 170 47.23 -13.55 15.60
C PHE A 170 47.46 -14.69 14.58
N TYR A 171 48.37 -15.59 14.92
CA TYR A 171 48.39 -16.97 14.44
C TYR A 171 48.59 -17.89 15.64
#